data_AF-A0A7J8NT70-F1
#
_entry.id   AF-A0A7J8NT70-F1
#
_cell.length_a   1.000
_cell.length_b   1.000
_cell.length_c   1.000
_cell.angle_alpha   90.00
_cell.angle_beta   90.00
_cell.angle_gamma   90.00
#
_symmetry.space_group_name_H-M   'P 1'
#
loop_
_entity.id
_entity.type
_entity.pdbx_description
1 polymer ?
#
loop_
_entity_poly.entity_id
_entity_poly.type
_entity_poly.pdbx_seq_one_letter_code
_entity_poly.pdbx_strand_id
1 'polypeptide(L)'
;MTSSVKMQLGHDYLSSLKYTLKIDKRNSPVRPTKGYAFIAKTHIGGLAPDSQSLRFLRQEFDLRCAIPLGFYHAALNFGICSGVIFPWGSGFLNRTTSIPERFFLGGNLSPVCALGGPKASWGFKTRATSPYEPKRQIDDENADVASRDSLGGNFTVTALADLSFDLPTRWFRERGIHAHVFAYAGNVAMLTENEFRSFSMQKFIGSFRSSAGIGVVIPTNRFRMELNYCYILKKFANDHAKAGFWLTFSRPS
;
A
#
# COMPACT_ATOMS: atom_id res chain seq x y z
N MET A 1 -23.81 4.49 5.65
CA MET A 1 -22.88 5.24 4.77
C MET A 1 -22.73 6.64 5.32
N THR A 2 -21.51 7.17 5.34
CA THR A 2 -21.22 8.54 5.83
C THR A 2 -21.65 9.63 4.83
N SER A 3 -21.70 10.88 5.27
CA SER A 3 -22.09 12.05 4.44
C SER A 3 -21.17 12.21 3.23
N SER A 4 -19.85 12.11 3.42
CA SER A 4 -18.90 12.28 2.32
C SER A 4 -19.01 11.19 1.26
N VAL A 5 -19.33 9.94 1.65
CA VAL A 5 -19.55 8.84 0.69
C VAL A 5 -20.82 9.07 -0.12
N LYS A 6 -21.90 9.56 0.51
CA LYS A 6 -23.15 9.89 -0.18
C LYS A 6 -22.99 11.03 -1.17
N MET A 7 -22.18 12.05 -0.85
CA MET A 7 -21.91 13.18 -1.76
C MET A 7 -21.12 12.80 -3.01
N GLN A 8 -20.47 11.63 -3.01
CA GLN A 8 -19.76 11.10 -4.18
C GLN A 8 -20.59 10.11 -5.00
N LEU A 9 -21.86 9.90 -4.65
CA LEU A 9 -22.77 9.14 -5.49
C LEU A 9 -23.17 9.99 -6.70
N GLY A 10 -22.83 9.53 -7.89
CA GLY A 10 -23.09 10.23 -9.14
C GLY A 10 -22.43 9.57 -10.33
N HIS A 11 -22.52 10.23 -11.49
CA HIS A 11 -21.82 9.82 -12.70
C HIS A 11 -20.65 10.78 -12.96
N ASP A 12 -19.46 10.21 -13.07
CA ASP A 12 -18.24 10.92 -13.40
C ASP A 12 -17.65 10.33 -14.68
N TYR A 13 -17.21 11.20 -15.60
CA TYR A 13 -16.46 10.78 -16.79
C TYR A 13 -14.96 10.85 -16.54
N LEU A 14 -14.25 9.76 -16.80
CA LEU A 14 -12.80 9.67 -16.67
C LEU A 14 -12.14 9.42 -18.03
N SER A 15 -11.65 10.48 -18.65
CA SER A 15 -10.66 10.38 -19.72
C SER A 15 -9.26 10.46 -19.11
N SER A 16 -8.38 9.49 -19.33
CA SER A 16 -7.07 9.49 -18.68
C SER A 16 -5.95 8.87 -19.49
N LEU A 17 -4.73 9.37 -19.30
CA LEU A 17 -3.49 8.83 -19.83
C LEU A 17 -2.66 8.25 -18.69
N LYS A 18 -2.17 7.02 -18.88
CA LYS A 18 -1.32 6.32 -17.92
C LYS A 18 0.03 6.04 -18.56
N TYR A 19 1.09 6.48 -17.90
CA TYR A 19 2.47 6.21 -18.27
C TYR A 19 3.15 5.43 -17.14
N THR A 20 3.96 4.44 -17.49
CA THR A 20 4.70 3.62 -16.52
C THR A 20 6.13 3.45 -16.99
N LEU A 21 7.07 4.02 -16.24
CA LEU A 21 8.50 3.76 -16.36
C LEU A 21 8.86 2.62 -15.41
N LYS A 22 9.45 1.55 -15.94
CA LYS A 22 9.92 0.40 -15.17
C LYS A 22 11.38 0.12 -15.48
N ILE A 23 12.20 0.12 -14.45
CA ILE A 23 13.62 -0.26 -14.50
C ILE A 23 13.80 -1.38 -13.47
N ASP A 24 14.05 -2.60 -13.92
CA ASP A 24 14.28 -3.74 -13.02
C ASP A 24 15.65 -4.33 -13.32
N LYS A 25 16.60 -4.13 -12.41
CA LYS A 25 17.96 -4.70 -12.46
C LYS A 25 18.18 -5.72 -11.34
N ARG A 26 17.11 -6.28 -10.77
CA ARG A 26 17.22 -7.35 -9.78
C ARG A 26 17.62 -8.65 -10.46
N ASN A 27 18.32 -9.50 -9.72
CA ASN A 27 18.73 -10.82 -10.21
C ASN A 27 17.56 -11.79 -10.41
N SER A 28 16.50 -11.67 -9.61
CA SER A 28 15.27 -12.44 -9.76
C SER A 28 14.07 -11.58 -9.36
N PRO A 29 12.97 -11.61 -10.12
CA PRO A 29 11.74 -10.91 -9.76
C PRO A 29 11.01 -11.59 -8.59
N VAL A 30 11.27 -12.88 -8.35
CA VAL A 30 10.59 -13.70 -7.34
C VAL A 30 11.31 -13.62 -6.02
N ARG A 31 12.60 -13.88 -6.02
CA ARG A 31 13.43 -13.84 -4.82
C ARG A 31 14.61 -12.92 -5.10
N PRO A 32 14.40 -11.60 -4.98
CA PRO A 32 15.50 -10.66 -5.12
C PRO A 32 16.55 -10.96 -4.05
N THR A 33 17.78 -11.23 -4.48
CA THR A 33 18.92 -11.33 -3.57
C THR A 33 19.99 -10.29 -3.85
N LYS A 34 19.98 -9.71 -5.06
CA LYS A 34 20.88 -8.64 -5.47
C LYS A 34 20.22 -7.73 -6.50
N GLY A 35 20.49 -6.43 -6.39
CA GLY A 35 20.13 -5.43 -7.40
C GLY A 35 19.00 -4.52 -6.93
N TYR A 36 18.43 -3.76 -7.86
CA TYR A 36 17.40 -2.78 -7.53
C TYR A 36 16.33 -2.74 -8.61
N ALA A 37 15.13 -2.34 -8.23
CA ALA A 37 14.03 -2.06 -9.15
C ALA A 37 13.40 -0.72 -8.81
N PHE A 38 13.01 0.00 -9.84
CA PHE A 38 12.35 1.29 -9.75
C PHE A 38 11.17 1.31 -10.70
N ILE A 39 10.00 1.72 -10.20
CA ILE A 39 8.83 2.00 -11.01
C ILE A 39 8.35 3.41 -10.69
N ALA A 40 8.12 4.19 -11.74
CA ALA A 40 7.38 5.44 -11.67
C ALA A 40 6.10 5.31 -12.52
N LYS A 41 4.93 5.53 -11.92
CA LYS A 41 3.65 5.56 -12.63
C LYS A 41 3.08 6.96 -12.58
N THR A 42 2.79 7.50 -13.75
CA THR A 42 2.14 8.80 -13.91
C THR A 42 0.76 8.56 -14.51
N HIS A 43 -0.28 9.09 -13.90
CA HIS A 43 -1.65 8.94 -14.36
C HIS A 43 -2.32 10.30 -14.36
N ILE A 44 -2.66 10.77 -15.55
CA ILE A 44 -3.24 12.08 -15.81
C ILE A 44 -4.71 11.85 -16.19
N GLY A 45 -5.64 12.31 -15.37
CA GLY A 45 -7.08 12.27 -15.60
C GLY A 45 -7.63 13.62 -16.06
N GLY A 46 -8.70 13.60 -16.85
CA GLY A 46 -9.45 14.78 -17.30
C GLY A 46 -8.87 15.44 -18.54
N LEU A 47 -8.44 14.62 -19.52
CA LEU A 47 -7.94 15.09 -20.82
C LEU A 47 -9.04 15.55 -21.77
N ALA A 48 -10.28 15.11 -21.54
CA ALA A 48 -11.42 15.56 -22.33
C ALA A 48 -11.84 16.99 -21.89
N PRO A 49 -12.25 17.87 -22.81
CA PRO A 49 -12.64 19.24 -22.51
C PRO A 49 -13.94 19.38 -21.70
N ASP A 50 -14.54 18.26 -21.29
CA ASP A 50 -15.78 18.25 -20.53
C ASP A 50 -15.60 18.81 -19.10
N SER A 51 -16.59 19.56 -18.66
CA SER A 51 -16.69 20.20 -17.34
C SER A 51 -16.93 19.19 -16.22
N GLN A 52 -17.59 18.08 -16.52
CA GLN A 52 -17.86 17.00 -15.56
C GLN A 52 -16.68 16.01 -15.44
N SER A 53 -15.64 16.15 -16.26
CA SER A 53 -14.49 15.24 -16.22
C SER A 53 -13.71 15.34 -14.91
N LEU A 54 -13.28 14.17 -14.40
CA LEU A 54 -12.39 14.08 -13.24
C LEU A 54 -10.97 14.46 -13.63
N ARG A 55 -10.49 15.59 -13.09
CA ARG A 55 -9.17 16.14 -13.39
C ARG A 55 -8.21 15.92 -12.23
N PHE A 56 -7.22 15.06 -12.44
CA PHE A 56 -6.15 14.84 -11.46
C PHE A 56 -4.84 14.42 -12.12
N LEU A 57 -3.74 14.69 -11.43
CA LEU A 57 -2.43 14.12 -11.67
C LEU A 57 -2.09 13.19 -10.49
N ARG A 58 -1.91 11.91 -10.80
CA ARG A 58 -1.49 10.89 -9.85
C ARG A 58 -0.06 10.46 -10.19
N GLN A 59 0.81 10.53 -9.21
CA GLN A 59 2.20 10.10 -9.32
C GLN A 59 2.48 9.04 -8.26
N GLU A 60 3.01 7.90 -8.68
CA GLU A 60 3.46 6.82 -7.80
C GLU A 60 4.93 6.51 -8.07
N PHE A 61 5.68 6.30 -7.00
CA PHE A 61 7.06 5.82 -7.01
C PHE A 61 7.15 4.54 -6.18
N ASP A 62 7.86 3.54 -6.69
CA ASP A 62 8.14 2.27 -6.02
C ASP A 62 9.61 1.92 -6.26
N LEU A 63 10.43 2.04 -5.21
CA LEU A 63 11.85 1.73 -5.22
C LEU A 63 12.10 0.50 -4.35
N ARG A 64 12.83 -0.47 -4.90
CA ARG A 64 13.23 -1.71 -4.23
C ARG A 64 14.72 -1.93 -4.38
N CYS A 65 15.39 -2.34 -3.32
CA CYS A 65 16.80 -2.68 -3.30
C CYS A 65 16.99 -4.02 -2.57
N ALA A 66 17.80 -4.90 -3.13
CA ALA A 66 18.16 -6.19 -2.56
C ALA A 66 19.68 -6.26 -2.39
N ILE A 67 20.13 -6.47 -1.15
CA ILE A 67 21.54 -6.51 -0.77
C ILE A 67 21.86 -7.91 -0.22
N PRO A 68 22.79 -8.66 -0.82
CA PRO A 68 23.16 -9.97 -0.33
C PRO A 68 24.01 -9.85 0.94
N LEU A 69 23.72 -10.66 1.96
CA LEU A 69 24.45 -10.67 3.24
C LEU A 69 25.56 -11.72 3.30
N GLY A 70 25.68 -12.58 2.28
CA GLY A 70 26.81 -13.51 2.11
C GLY A 70 26.72 -14.83 2.89
N PHE A 71 25.77 -14.99 3.82
CA PHE A 71 25.52 -16.24 4.55
C PHE A 71 24.14 -16.82 4.19
N TYR A 72 23.95 -18.15 4.17
CA TYR A 72 22.66 -18.83 3.97
C TYR A 72 21.78 -18.31 2.81
N HIS A 73 22.39 -17.84 1.71
CA HIS A 73 21.71 -17.09 0.63
C HIS A 73 20.77 -16.00 1.16
N ALA A 74 21.18 -15.35 2.26
CA ALA A 74 20.42 -14.31 2.91
C ALA A 74 20.53 -13.02 2.12
N ALA A 75 19.40 -12.33 2.00
CA ALA A 75 19.32 -11.06 1.33
C ALA A 75 18.42 -10.10 2.11
N LEU A 76 18.92 -8.88 2.26
CA LEU A 76 18.22 -7.78 2.86
C LEU A 76 17.55 -6.95 1.75
N ASN A 77 16.24 -6.95 1.76
CA ASN A 77 15.37 -6.25 0.84
C ASN A 77 14.83 -4.99 1.51
N PHE A 78 15.10 -3.83 0.91
CA PHE A 78 14.50 -2.56 1.28
C PHE A 78 13.52 -2.11 0.21
N GLY A 79 12.39 -1.55 0.62
CA GLY A 79 11.40 -0.99 -0.27
C GLY A 79 10.87 0.33 0.24
N ILE A 80 10.75 1.31 -0.64
CA ILE A 80 10.08 2.58 -0.36
C ILE A 80 9.09 2.82 -1.48
N CYS A 81 7.83 3.04 -1.12
CA CYS A 81 6.81 3.47 -2.06
C CYS A 81 6.23 4.80 -1.60
N SER A 82 5.96 5.69 -2.55
CA SER A 82 5.31 6.97 -2.31
C SER A 82 4.25 7.18 -3.38
N GLY A 83 3.13 7.78 -3.02
CA GLY A 83 2.05 8.09 -3.93
C GLY A 83 1.43 9.42 -3.58
N VAL A 84 1.20 10.24 -4.60
CA VAL A 84 0.53 11.53 -4.44
C VAL A 84 -0.48 11.76 -5.55
N ILE A 85 -1.63 12.35 -5.22
CA ILE A 85 -2.67 12.76 -6.14
C ILE A 85 -2.94 14.24 -5.94
N PHE A 86 -2.76 15.00 -7.02
CA PHE A 86 -3.04 16.42 -7.09
C PHE A 86 -4.22 16.67 -8.03
N PRO A 87 -5.29 17.37 -7.61
CA PRO A 87 -6.25 17.91 -8.57
C PRO A 87 -5.55 18.95 -9.44
N TRP A 88 -5.95 19.07 -10.71
CA TRP A 88 -5.40 20.06 -11.65
C TRP A 88 -6.51 20.72 -12.47
N GLY A 89 -6.28 21.94 -12.97
CA GLY A 89 -7.25 22.77 -13.68
C GLY A 89 -7.83 23.93 -12.85
N SER A 90 -8.72 24.73 -13.46
CA SER A 90 -9.41 25.83 -12.77
C SER A 90 -10.32 25.29 -11.66
N GLY A 91 -10.23 25.88 -10.46
CA GLY A 91 -11.01 25.44 -9.29
C GLY A 91 -10.43 24.25 -8.53
N PHE A 92 -9.14 23.89 -8.73
CA PHE A 92 -8.49 22.74 -8.08
C PHE A 92 -8.60 22.75 -6.54
N LEU A 93 -8.63 23.94 -5.92
CA LEU A 93 -8.76 24.10 -4.46
C LEU A 93 -10.14 23.73 -3.93
N ASN A 94 -11.19 23.81 -4.77
CA ASN A 94 -12.57 23.57 -4.38
C ASN A 94 -13.08 22.18 -4.81
N ARG A 95 -12.24 21.35 -5.43
CA ARG A 95 -12.65 20.04 -5.97
C ARG A 95 -11.94 18.92 -5.22
N THR A 96 -12.71 18.16 -4.45
CA THR A 96 -12.19 16.98 -3.75
C THR A 96 -11.85 15.87 -4.74
N THR A 97 -10.77 15.13 -4.48
CA THR A 97 -10.47 13.89 -5.21
C THR A 97 -11.55 12.84 -4.99
N SER A 98 -11.97 12.16 -6.07
CA SER A 98 -12.95 11.07 -6.00
C SER A 98 -12.38 9.87 -5.21
N ILE A 99 -13.19 9.25 -4.35
CA ILE A 99 -12.81 8.14 -3.46
C ILE A 99 -12.14 6.97 -4.22
N PRO A 100 -12.60 6.55 -5.42
CA PRO A 100 -11.97 5.46 -6.16
C PRO A 100 -10.51 5.74 -6.54
N GLU A 101 -10.14 7.01 -6.70
CA GLU A 101 -8.78 7.38 -7.11
C GLU A 101 -7.81 7.48 -5.93
N ARG A 102 -8.31 7.66 -4.71
CA ARG A 102 -7.48 7.83 -3.49
C ARG A 102 -6.65 6.59 -3.17
N PHE A 103 -5.59 6.82 -2.40
CA PHE A 103 -4.76 5.75 -1.87
C PHE A 103 -5.40 5.15 -0.62
N PHE A 104 -5.42 3.82 -0.60
CA PHE A 104 -5.80 3.03 0.55
C PHE A 104 -4.62 2.17 0.95
N LEU A 105 -4.18 2.30 2.20
CA LEU A 105 -3.26 1.37 2.81
C LEU A 105 -4.06 0.22 3.42
N GLY A 106 -3.59 -1.00 3.18
CA GLY A 106 -4.22 -2.25 3.61
C GLY A 106 -4.21 -3.29 2.50
N GLY A 107 -3.92 -4.55 2.84
CA GLY A 107 -4.06 -5.68 1.92
C GLY A 107 -2.93 -6.71 1.99
N ASN A 108 -3.21 -7.90 1.48
CA ASN A 108 -2.35 -9.08 1.63
C ASN A 108 -1.27 -9.22 0.55
N LEU A 109 -0.97 -8.18 -0.22
CA LEU A 109 0.01 -8.25 -1.30
C LEU A 109 1.41 -8.39 -0.74
N SER A 110 2.20 -9.35 -1.25
CA SER A 110 3.61 -9.49 -0.88
C SER A 110 4.41 -8.27 -1.32
N PRO A 111 4.85 -7.39 -0.40
CA PRO A 111 5.51 -6.16 -0.77
C PRO A 111 6.95 -6.45 -1.21
N VAL A 112 7.51 -7.63 -0.90
CA VAL A 112 8.88 -8.00 -1.29
C VAL A 112 8.96 -8.29 -2.80
N CYS A 113 7.91 -8.90 -3.37
CA CYS A 113 7.97 -9.47 -4.73
C CYS A 113 7.09 -8.74 -5.74
N ALA A 114 5.94 -8.22 -5.29
CA ALA A 114 5.03 -7.49 -6.16
C ALA A 114 5.41 -6.00 -6.24
N LEU A 115 5.91 -5.59 -7.40
CA LEU A 115 6.04 -4.17 -7.76
C LEU A 115 4.65 -3.61 -8.07
N GLY A 116 3.95 -3.15 -7.04
CA GLY A 116 2.52 -2.81 -7.08
C GLY A 116 2.19 -1.35 -6.84
N GLY A 117 3.16 -0.53 -6.42
CA GLY A 117 2.90 0.80 -5.85
C GLY A 117 2.46 0.71 -4.38
N PRO A 118 2.00 1.82 -3.77
CA PRO A 118 1.74 1.93 -2.32
C PRO A 118 0.46 1.20 -1.85
N LYS A 119 0.06 0.11 -2.52
CA LYS A 119 -1.17 -0.66 -2.26
C LYS A 119 -0.96 -1.88 -1.36
N ALA A 120 0.27 -2.10 -0.87
CA ALA A 120 0.63 -3.27 -0.07
C ALA A 120 1.03 -2.84 1.34
N SER A 121 0.32 -3.32 2.37
CA SER A 121 0.71 -3.16 3.76
C SER A 121 0.35 -4.42 4.54
N TRP A 122 1.35 -5.11 5.09
CA TRP A 122 1.11 -6.35 5.84
C TRP A 122 0.59 -6.07 7.26
N GLY A 123 -0.38 -6.87 7.69
CA GLY A 123 -0.98 -6.79 9.03
C GLY A 123 -2.12 -5.78 9.19
N PHE A 124 -2.44 -5.02 8.14
CA PHE A 124 -3.55 -4.06 8.13
C PHE A 124 -4.63 -4.55 7.15
N LYS A 125 -5.88 -4.63 7.61
CA LYS A 125 -7.04 -4.99 6.76
C LYS A 125 -7.11 -4.01 5.58
N THR A 126 -7.63 -4.43 4.43
CA THR A 126 -7.79 -3.55 3.26
C THR A 126 -8.53 -2.25 3.68
N ARG A 127 -7.92 -1.09 3.41
CA ARG A 127 -8.40 0.24 3.82
C ARG A 127 -8.33 0.56 5.33
N ALA A 128 -7.60 -0.20 6.14
CA ALA A 128 -7.53 -0.05 7.60
C ALA A 128 -6.83 1.23 8.09
N THR A 129 -6.04 1.88 7.24
CA THR A 129 -5.12 2.97 7.61
C THR A 129 -5.51 4.30 6.97
N SER A 130 -6.76 4.41 6.54
CA SER A 130 -7.31 5.59 5.90
C SER A 130 -7.86 6.59 6.93
N PRO A 131 -7.92 7.90 6.63
CA PRO A 131 -8.86 8.81 7.30
C PRO A 131 -10.28 8.20 7.28
N TYR A 132 -10.95 8.25 8.43
CA TYR A 132 -12.28 7.68 8.64
C TYR A 132 -13.27 8.79 8.97
N GLU A 133 -14.47 8.70 8.39
CA GLU A 133 -15.62 9.49 8.85
C GLU A 133 -16.55 8.57 9.67
N PRO A 134 -17.05 9.00 10.83
CA PRO A 134 -18.02 8.22 11.60
C PRO A 134 -19.35 8.15 10.85
N LYS A 135 -19.95 6.94 10.74
CA LYS A 135 -21.36 6.83 10.29
C LYS A 135 -22.26 7.49 11.32
N ARG A 136 -23.24 8.28 10.88
CA ARG A 136 -24.35 8.67 11.77
C ARG A 136 -25.06 7.41 12.25
N GLN A 137 -25.33 7.38 13.55
CA GLN A 137 -26.12 6.36 14.22
C GLN A 137 -27.51 6.37 13.58
N ILE A 138 -27.88 5.26 12.96
CA ILE A 138 -29.28 4.93 12.73
C ILE A 138 -29.64 4.14 13.98
N ASP A 139 -30.70 4.54 14.69
CA ASP A 139 -31.23 3.82 15.85
C ASP A 139 -31.71 2.44 15.40
N ASP A 140 -30.78 1.50 15.35
CA ASP A 140 -31.03 0.07 15.23
C ASP A 140 -30.37 -0.58 16.44
N GLU A 141 -31.19 -1.08 17.36
CA GLU A 141 -30.77 -1.68 18.64
C GLU A 141 -29.95 -2.98 18.49
N ASN A 142 -29.59 -3.38 17.27
CA ASN A 142 -28.76 -4.55 16.97
C ASN A 142 -27.58 -4.24 16.02
N ALA A 143 -27.16 -2.97 15.91
CA ALA A 143 -26.03 -2.61 15.05
C ALA A 143 -24.68 -3.02 15.66
N ASP A 144 -24.10 -4.10 15.13
CA ASP A 144 -22.69 -4.45 15.33
C ASP A 144 -21.78 -3.21 15.17
N VAL A 145 -21.02 -2.92 16.23
CA VAL A 145 -19.91 -1.96 16.36
C VAL A 145 -19.68 -1.07 15.13
N ALA A 146 -20.26 0.13 15.15
CA ALA A 146 -19.97 1.30 14.28
C ALA A 146 -19.06 1.01 13.07
N SER A 147 -19.63 0.38 12.04
CA SER A 147 -18.98 0.19 10.74
C SER A 147 -18.59 1.56 10.14
N ARG A 148 -17.32 1.97 10.18
CA ARG A 148 -16.86 3.28 9.64
C ARG A 148 -16.34 3.15 8.21
N ASP A 149 -16.61 4.15 7.37
CA ASP A 149 -16.20 4.14 5.96
C ASP A 149 -14.79 4.76 5.81
N SER A 150 -13.86 4.01 5.23
CA SER A 150 -12.50 4.48 4.91
C SER A 150 -12.54 5.44 3.71
N LEU A 151 -12.13 6.69 3.88
CA LEU A 151 -12.21 7.73 2.85
C LEU A 151 -11.03 7.79 1.87
N GLY A 152 -9.96 7.04 2.11
CA GLY A 152 -8.65 7.15 1.47
C GLY A 152 -7.91 8.46 1.78
N GLY A 153 -6.67 8.56 1.32
CA GLY A 153 -5.94 9.84 1.27
C GLY A 153 -5.34 10.08 -0.10
N ASN A 154 -4.88 11.29 -0.35
CA ASN A 154 -4.24 11.65 -1.62
C ASN A 154 -2.70 11.67 -1.50
N PHE A 155 -2.14 11.40 -0.33
CA PHE A 155 -0.72 11.19 -0.12
C PHE A 155 -0.46 9.94 0.70
N THR A 156 0.52 9.16 0.30
CA THR A 156 0.91 7.94 1.00
C THR A 156 2.41 7.73 0.91
N VAL A 157 3.00 7.28 2.01
CA VAL A 157 4.40 6.86 2.06
C VAL A 157 4.47 5.55 2.82
N THR A 158 5.18 4.59 2.25
CA THR A 158 5.37 3.27 2.85
C THR A 158 6.82 2.85 2.72
N ALA A 159 7.35 2.26 3.77
CA ALA A 159 8.66 1.66 3.83
C ALA A 159 8.55 0.18 4.25
N LEU A 160 9.38 -0.66 3.66
CA LEU A 160 9.52 -2.08 3.94
C LEU A 160 11.00 -2.39 4.14
N ALA A 161 11.30 -3.16 5.16
CA ALA A 161 12.55 -3.90 5.29
C ALA A 161 12.19 -5.38 5.41
N ASP A 162 12.87 -6.24 4.67
CA ASP A 162 12.65 -7.68 4.66
C ASP A 162 13.99 -8.40 4.60
N LEU A 163 14.22 -9.32 5.53
CA LEU A 163 15.40 -10.17 5.58
C LEU A 163 14.97 -11.58 5.20
N SER A 164 15.31 -11.99 3.99
CA SER A 164 15.05 -13.34 3.48
C SER A 164 16.28 -14.23 3.65
N PHE A 165 16.10 -15.51 4.01
CA PHE A 165 17.20 -16.47 4.19
C PHE A 165 16.74 -17.92 3.99
N ASP A 166 17.67 -18.80 3.59
CA ASP A 166 17.39 -20.23 3.47
C ASP A 166 17.24 -20.89 4.85
N LEU A 167 16.29 -21.82 4.96
CA LEU A 167 16.20 -22.69 6.13
C LEU A 167 17.39 -23.66 6.18
N PRO A 168 17.84 -24.08 7.38
CA PRO A 168 19.04 -24.89 7.53
C PRO A 168 18.94 -26.28 6.86
N THR A 169 17.74 -26.87 6.80
CA THR A 169 17.50 -28.20 6.22
C THR A 169 17.68 -28.23 4.69
N ARG A 170 18.44 -29.21 4.18
CA ARG A 170 18.70 -29.39 2.73
C ARG A 170 17.41 -29.49 1.90
N TRP A 171 16.42 -30.23 2.40
CA TRP A 171 15.14 -30.42 1.73
C TRP A 171 14.38 -29.12 1.45
N PHE A 172 14.41 -28.15 2.38
CA PHE A 172 13.77 -26.85 2.17
C PHE A 172 14.51 -26.03 1.11
N ARG A 173 15.85 -26.03 1.17
CA ARG A 173 16.70 -25.29 0.23
C ARG A 173 16.57 -25.81 -1.20
N GLU A 174 16.53 -27.12 -1.40
CA GLU A 174 16.32 -27.74 -2.73
C GLU A 174 14.94 -27.40 -3.33
N ARG A 175 13.94 -27.20 -2.47
CA ARG A 175 12.58 -26.78 -2.89
C ARG A 175 12.42 -25.26 -2.99
N GLY A 176 13.46 -24.48 -2.75
CA GLY A 176 13.41 -23.01 -2.75
C GLY A 176 12.57 -22.40 -1.62
N ILE A 177 12.22 -23.20 -0.61
CA ILE A 177 11.47 -22.76 0.57
C ILE A 177 12.41 -21.93 1.44
N HIS A 178 12.01 -20.69 1.71
CA HIS A 178 12.81 -19.75 2.47
C HIS A 178 11.96 -19.07 3.54
N ALA A 179 12.62 -18.71 4.64
CA ALA A 179 12.02 -17.88 5.66
C ALA A 179 12.37 -16.42 5.40
N HIS A 180 11.54 -15.52 5.90
CA HIS A 180 11.86 -14.11 5.89
C HIS A 180 11.31 -13.41 7.13
N VAL A 181 12.00 -12.36 7.56
CA VAL A 181 11.59 -11.49 8.66
C VAL A 181 11.41 -10.10 8.10
N PHE A 182 10.22 -9.53 8.26
CA PHE A 182 9.88 -8.26 7.64
C PHE A 182 9.45 -7.25 8.71
N ALA A 183 9.71 -5.99 8.41
CA ALA A 183 9.18 -4.83 9.11
C ALA A 183 8.60 -3.88 8.07
N TYR A 184 7.41 -3.40 8.34
CA TYR A 184 6.66 -2.49 7.49
C TYR A 184 6.31 -1.24 8.28
N ALA A 185 6.43 -0.08 7.65
CA ALA A 185 5.95 1.18 8.21
C ALA A 185 5.28 2.00 7.11
N GLY A 186 4.16 2.64 7.41
CA GLY A 186 3.47 3.45 6.42
C GLY A 186 2.47 4.41 6.99
N ASN A 187 2.15 5.42 6.21
CA ASN A 187 1.14 6.40 6.55
C ASN A 187 0.43 6.95 5.31
N VAL A 188 -0.83 7.33 5.50
CA VAL A 188 -1.66 8.02 4.50
C VAL A 188 -2.13 9.33 5.10
N ALA A 189 -2.06 10.39 4.31
CA ALA A 189 -2.60 11.69 4.66
C ALA A 189 -3.45 12.27 3.53
N MET A 190 -4.26 13.26 3.89
CA MET A 190 -4.97 14.12 2.98
C MET A 190 -4.21 15.45 2.89
N LEU A 191 -3.90 15.87 1.66
CA LEU A 191 -3.15 17.06 1.25
C LEU A 191 -4.04 18.00 0.40
N THR A 192 -5.29 17.63 0.12
CA THR A 192 -6.20 18.50 -0.65
C THR A 192 -6.82 19.55 0.29
N GLU A 193 -7.11 20.75 -0.22
CA GLU A 193 -7.68 21.91 0.51
C GLU A 193 -6.71 22.61 1.49
N ASN A 194 -7.26 23.34 2.48
CA ASN A 194 -6.55 24.11 3.51
C ASN A 194 -5.63 23.24 4.40
N GLU A 195 -5.74 21.91 4.34
CA GLU A 195 -4.88 20.98 5.08
C GLU A 195 -3.43 20.95 4.57
N PHE A 196 -3.15 21.36 3.33
CA PHE A 196 -1.76 21.50 2.86
C PHE A 196 -0.98 22.53 3.68
N ARG A 197 -1.65 23.60 4.17
CA ARG A 197 -1.01 24.66 4.97
C ARG A 197 -0.72 24.22 6.41
N SER A 198 -1.47 23.26 6.94
CA SER A 198 -1.25 22.69 8.27
C SER A 198 -0.40 21.41 8.24
N PHE A 199 -0.02 20.95 7.05
CA PHE A 199 0.77 19.75 6.87
C PHE A 199 2.20 19.94 7.37
N SER A 200 2.58 19.15 8.38
CA SER A 200 3.94 19.11 8.91
C SER A 200 4.53 17.73 8.67
N MET A 201 5.69 17.69 7.99
CA MET A 201 6.42 16.43 7.75
C MET A 201 6.77 15.71 9.05
N GLN A 202 7.10 16.44 10.12
CA GLN A 202 7.38 15.85 11.42
C GLN A 202 6.16 15.16 12.02
N LYS A 203 4.97 15.78 11.93
CA LYS A 203 3.71 15.15 12.38
C LYS A 203 3.37 13.95 11.50
N PHE A 204 3.56 14.06 10.18
CA PHE A 204 3.31 12.98 9.24
C PHE A 204 4.18 11.76 9.56
N ILE A 205 5.49 11.94 9.72
CA ILE A 205 6.44 10.89 10.12
C ILE A 205 6.10 10.34 11.52
N GLY A 206 5.76 11.22 12.47
CA GLY A 206 5.31 10.85 13.80
C GLY A 206 4.03 10.00 13.82
N SER A 207 3.20 10.10 12.77
CA SER A 207 1.98 9.31 12.60
C SER A 207 2.14 8.03 11.76
N PHE A 208 3.38 7.58 11.52
CA PHE A 208 3.62 6.28 10.87
C PHE A 208 3.09 5.14 11.74
N ARG A 209 2.36 4.24 11.08
CA ARG A 209 1.97 2.94 11.63
C ARG A 209 3.02 1.93 11.24
N SER A 210 3.33 1.00 12.14
CA SER A 210 4.34 -0.01 11.89
C SER A 210 3.88 -1.39 12.33
N SER A 211 4.31 -2.38 11.56
CA SER A 211 4.12 -3.81 11.82
C SER A 211 5.44 -4.52 11.55
N ALA A 212 5.64 -5.64 12.22
CA ALA A 212 6.76 -6.53 11.94
C ALA A 212 6.28 -7.96 12.01
N GLY A 213 7.00 -8.87 11.40
CA GLY A 213 6.61 -10.27 11.42
C GLY A 213 7.62 -11.19 10.80
N ILE A 214 7.24 -12.45 10.79
CA ILE A 214 8.03 -13.53 10.23
C ILE A 214 7.15 -14.33 9.28
N GLY A 215 7.72 -14.79 8.18
CA GLY A 215 7.01 -15.53 7.17
C GLY A 215 7.83 -16.67 6.60
N VAL A 216 7.12 -17.63 6.03
CA VAL A 216 7.69 -18.71 5.24
C VAL A 216 7.08 -18.65 3.85
N VAL A 217 7.95 -18.67 2.84
CA VAL A 217 7.58 -18.67 1.44
C VAL A 217 7.78 -20.05 0.87
N ILE A 218 6.71 -20.60 0.31
CA ILE A 218 6.69 -21.90 -0.35
C ILE A 218 6.42 -21.64 -1.84
N PRO A 219 7.47 -21.61 -2.68
CA PRO A 219 7.28 -21.55 -4.12
C PRO A 219 6.76 -22.91 -4.62
N THR A 220 5.69 -22.90 -5.40
CA THR A 220 5.22 -24.08 -6.15
C THR A 220 5.12 -23.73 -7.63
N ASN A 221 5.06 -24.74 -8.51
CA ASN A 221 5.00 -24.54 -9.96
C ASN A 221 3.74 -23.78 -10.42
N ARG A 222 2.65 -23.78 -9.62
CA ARG A 222 1.36 -23.17 -9.99
C ARG A 222 1.02 -21.91 -9.23
N PHE A 223 1.61 -21.71 -8.06
CA PHE A 223 1.39 -20.52 -7.23
C PHE A 223 2.49 -20.41 -6.19
N ARG A 224 2.70 -19.21 -5.68
CA ARG A 224 3.57 -18.98 -4.54
C ARG A 224 2.71 -18.73 -3.31
N MET A 225 2.93 -19.52 -2.28
CA MET A 225 2.26 -19.41 -0.99
C MET A 225 3.18 -18.72 0.00
N GLU A 226 2.65 -17.75 0.73
CA GLU A 226 3.37 -17.08 1.82
C GLU A 226 2.51 -17.15 3.08
N LEU A 227 3.06 -17.77 4.12
CA LEU A 227 2.44 -17.82 5.43
C LEU A 227 3.19 -16.87 6.34
N ASN A 228 2.52 -15.80 6.76
CA ASN A 228 3.14 -14.69 7.48
C ASN A 228 2.44 -14.48 8.81
N TYR A 229 3.19 -14.41 9.90
CA TYR A 229 2.69 -13.97 11.18
C TYR A 229 3.06 -12.50 11.37
N CYS A 230 2.04 -11.65 11.42
CA CYS A 230 2.20 -10.21 11.56
C CYS A 230 1.89 -9.78 13.00
N TYR A 231 2.80 -9.02 13.59
CA TYR A 231 2.64 -8.32 14.86
C TYR A 231 2.60 -6.80 14.62
N ILE A 232 1.72 -6.10 15.33
CA ILE A 232 1.52 -4.66 15.16
C ILE A 232 2.34 -3.94 16.22
N LEU A 233 3.31 -3.15 15.77
CA LEU A 233 4.18 -2.38 16.65
C LEU A 233 3.53 -1.05 17.03
N LYS A 234 2.91 -0.37 16.06
CA LYS A 234 2.27 0.92 16.26
C LYS A 234 0.97 1.03 15.48
N LYS A 235 -0.11 1.33 16.22
CA LYS A 235 -1.46 1.59 15.72
C LYS A 235 -2.07 2.81 16.40
N PHE A 236 -3.02 3.44 15.74
CA PHE A 236 -3.86 4.50 16.30
C PHE A 236 -5.24 3.96 16.66
N ALA A 237 -5.96 4.66 17.54
CA ALA A 237 -7.25 4.22 18.08
C ALA A 237 -8.31 3.92 17.00
N ASN A 238 -8.19 4.57 15.84
CA ASN A 238 -9.11 4.41 14.72
C ASN A 238 -8.68 3.33 13.70
N ASP A 239 -7.55 2.65 13.91
CA ASP A 239 -7.04 1.67 12.94
C ASP A 239 -7.58 0.27 13.20
N HIS A 240 -8.03 -0.38 12.13
CA HIS A 240 -8.43 -1.79 12.16
C HIS A 240 -7.25 -2.71 11.85
N ALA A 241 -6.36 -2.88 12.83
CA ALA A 241 -5.19 -3.74 12.74
C ALA A 241 -5.31 -4.89 13.75
N LYS A 242 -5.14 -6.13 13.29
CA LYS A 242 -5.11 -7.33 14.15
C LYS A 242 -3.82 -8.13 13.90
N ALA A 243 -3.11 -8.46 14.99
CA ALA A 243 -1.98 -9.37 14.94
C ALA A 243 -2.48 -10.79 14.64
N GLY A 244 -1.75 -11.54 13.83
CA GLY A 244 -2.14 -12.89 13.49
C GLY A 244 -1.51 -13.42 12.21
N PHE A 245 -2.00 -14.59 11.80
CA PHE A 245 -1.56 -15.28 10.60
C PHE A 245 -2.27 -14.73 9.37
N TRP A 246 -1.49 -14.52 8.32
CA TRP A 246 -1.91 -14.07 7.01
C TRP A 246 -1.38 -15.05 5.99
N LEU A 247 -2.30 -15.56 5.18
CA LEU A 247 -1.97 -16.44 4.08
C LEU A 247 -2.14 -15.69 2.77
N THR A 248 -1.06 -15.62 1.99
CA THR A 248 -1.06 -14.93 0.71
C THR A 248 -0.73 -15.91 -0.42
N PHE A 249 -1.51 -15.82 -1.50
CA PHE A 249 -1.23 -16.50 -2.75
C PHE A 249 -0.85 -15.48 -3.80
N SER A 250 0.24 -15.74 -4.50
CA SER A 250 0.70 -14.94 -5.64
C SER A 250 0.94 -15.82 -6.84
N ARG A 251 0.92 -15.22 -8.03
CA ARG A 251 1.18 -15.95 -9.26
C ARG A 251 2.58 -16.56 -9.23
N PRO A 252 2.75 -17.78 -9.76
CA PRO A 252 4.07 -18.27 -10.08
C PRO A 252 4.59 -17.33 -11.18
N SER A 253 5.83 -16.86 -11.05
CA SER A 253 6.48 -16.09 -12.11
C SER A 253 6.84 -16.97 -13.29
#